data_AF-A0A2E9WNV0-F1
#
_entry.id   AF-A0A2E9WNV0-F1
#
_cell.length_a   1.000
_cell.length_b   1.000
_cell.length_c   1.000
_cell.angle_alpha   90.00
_cell.angle_beta   90.00
_cell.angle_gamma   90.00
#
_symmetry.space_group_name_H-M   'P 1'
#
loop_
_entity.id
_entity.type
_entity.pdbx_description
1 polymer ?
#
loop_
_entity_poly.entity_id
_entity_poly.type
_entity_poly.pdbx_seq_one_letter_code
_entity_poly.pdbx_strand_id
1 'polypeptide(L)'
;MKPLLQCDDTDLEQVLTGLAPYLRGTLENGVRRALWLHADQVHLEHVLGTAVGDEDSAAGQVVEHAFADPETLDRELLAISPGMMVVGAKAVLPFSSEALAVMGRARSRALEQALEQLGSADLARACAEALPETVREALGEPTWSQDPSDESAEDLSRLDPEGHLFQGFSVTAKRSLVRACRSAHNRQERSITSMGLLLATLEEDPALRTSSGWSPGKIRSAAGGQTLPVPDPPDGPLTPSPALAALLVRLPSGADSLDFLAASLAGAEAELAACFSRHRITPDLVERARGAFRDPPEAPPESVY
;
A
#
# COMPACT_ATOMS: atom_id res chain seq x y z
N MET A 1 -7.99 6.41 24.44
CA MET A 1 -8.20 5.83 23.10
C MET A 1 -8.20 4.32 23.23
N LYS A 2 -9.00 3.60 22.44
CA LYS A 2 -8.85 2.13 22.34
C LYS A 2 -7.56 1.84 21.56
N PRO A 3 -6.78 0.81 21.93
CA PRO A 3 -5.58 0.44 21.17
C PRO A 3 -5.97 0.03 19.75
N LEU A 4 -5.18 0.46 18.76
CA LEU A 4 -5.37 0.09 17.35
C LEU A 4 -4.87 -1.33 17.08
N LEU A 5 -3.87 -1.80 17.81
CA LEU A 5 -3.41 -3.19 17.75
C LEU A 5 -4.27 -4.04 18.69
N GLN A 6 -5.09 -4.94 18.12
CA GLN A 6 -5.87 -5.89 18.89
C GLN A 6 -4.98 -7.05 19.36
N CYS A 7 -4.96 -7.27 20.67
CA CYS A 7 -4.26 -8.38 21.29
C CYS A 7 -5.31 -9.31 21.88
N ASP A 8 -5.36 -10.54 21.40
CA ASP A 8 -6.23 -11.57 21.98
C ASP A 8 -5.51 -12.37 23.10
N ASP A 9 -4.25 -12.01 23.39
CA ASP A 9 -3.36 -12.68 24.35
C ASP A 9 -2.93 -11.70 25.47
N THR A 10 -3.10 -12.15 26.72
CA THR A 10 -2.80 -11.37 27.93
C THR A 10 -1.29 -11.11 28.08
N ASP A 11 -0.45 -12.03 27.59
CA ASP A 11 1.00 -11.91 27.68
C ASP A 11 1.51 -10.80 26.72
N LEU A 12 0.91 -10.70 25.54
CA LEU A 12 1.24 -9.65 24.57
C LEU A 12 0.82 -8.27 25.08
N GLU A 13 -0.36 -8.14 25.71
CA GLU A 13 -0.78 -6.87 26.31
C GLU A 13 0.21 -6.37 27.36
N GLN A 14 0.69 -7.26 28.24
CA GLN A 14 1.69 -6.90 29.26
C GLN A 14 2.98 -6.41 28.61
N VAL A 15 3.49 -7.13 27.62
CA VAL A 15 4.70 -6.75 26.88
C VAL A 15 4.53 -5.37 26.26
N LEU A 16 3.41 -5.12 25.56
CA LEU A 16 3.13 -3.83 24.93
C LEU A 16 3.14 -2.68 25.92
N THR A 17 2.58 -2.86 27.13
CA THR A 17 2.62 -1.82 28.17
C THR A 17 4.03 -1.55 28.70
N GLY A 18 4.93 -2.52 28.61
CA GLY A 18 6.32 -2.43 29.07
C GLY A 18 7.28 -1.80 28.06
N LEU A 19 6.88 -1.61 26.80
CA LEU A 19 7.72 -1.00 25.76
C LEU A 19 7.94 0.50 25.98
N ALA A 20 9.05 1.03 25.46
CA ALA A 20 9.31 2.47 25.46
C ALA A 20 8.14 3.22 24.78
N PRO A 21 7.77 4.45 25.23
CA PRO A 21 6.64 5.19 24.67
C PRO A 21 6.76 5.44 23.16
N TYR A 22 7.98 5.72 22.68
CA TYR A 22 8.26 5.89 21.26
C TYR A 22 7.94 4.63 20.43
N LEU A 23 8.43 3.46 20.85
CA LEU A 23 8.13 2.20 20.15
C LEU A 23 6.63 1.87 20.16
N ARG A 24 5.91 2.20 21.24
CA ARG A 24 4.43 2.05 21.26
C ARG A 24 3.75 2.92 20.22
N GLY A 25 4.16 4.19 20.09
CA GLY A 25 3.66 5.06 19.02
C GLY A 25 4.03 4.56 17.62
N THR A 26 5.23 3.99 17.47
CA THR A 26 5.69 3.36 16.22
C THR A 26 4.83 2.16 15.83
N LEU A 27 4.44 1.33 16.81
CA LEU A 27 3.51 0.21 16.61
C LEU A 27 2.13 0.70 16.17
N GLU A 28 1.60 1.76 16.80
CA GLU A 28 0.33 2.38 16.38
C GLU A 28 0.41 2.91 14.95
N ASN A 29 1.50 3.58 14.58
CA ASN A 29 1.74 4.04 13.21
C ASN A 29 1.84 2.84 12.24
N GLY A 30 2.46 1.73 12.66
CA GLY A 30 2.51 0.49 11.88
C GLY A 30 1.12 -0.12 11.64
N VAL A 31 0.21 -0.03 12.61
CA VAL A 31 -1.19 -0.43 12.41
C VAL A 31 -1.88 0.46 11.38
N ARG A 32 -1.72 1.78 11.46
CA ARG A 32 -2.31 2.71 10.49
C ARG A 32 -1.78 2.48 9.08
N ARG A 33 -0.48 2.21 8.94
CA ARG A 33 0.12 1.80 7.68
C ARG A 33 -0.50 0.51 7.15
N ALA A 34 -0.68 -0.50 7.99
CA ALA A 34 -1.33 -1.76 7.58
C ALA A 34 -2.78 -1.53 7.09
N LEU A 35 -3.53 -0.67 7.78
CA LEU A 35 -4.89 -0.26 7.35
C LEU A 35 -4.88 0.48 6.01
N TRP A 36 -3.92 1.39 5.81
CA TRP A 36 -3.70 2.08 4.53
C TRP A 36 -3.38 1.12 3.38
N LEU A 37 -2.68 0.04 3.68
CA LEU A 37 -2.37 -1.02 2.74
C LEU A 37 -3.50 -2.04 2.60
N HIS A 38 -4.60 -1.91 3.33
CA HIS A 38 -5.71 -2.87 3.37
C HIS A 38 -5.24 -4.29 3.71
N ALA A 39 -4.28 -4.38 4.62
CA ALA A 39 -3.80 -5.65 5.14
C ALA A 39 -4.79 -6.22 6.18
N ASP A 40 -4.94 -7.54 6.21
CA ASP A 40 -5.78 -8.22 7.20
C ASP A 40 -5.12 -8.28 8.59
N GLN A 41 -3.79 -8.15 8.64
CA GLN A 41 -2.98 -8.24 9.86
C GLN A 41 -1.84 -7.21 9.83
N VAL A 42 -1.31 -6.90 11.01
CA VAL A 42 -0.09 -6.09 11.15
C VAL A 42 1.12 -6.99 11.04
N HIS A 43 1.94 -6.75 10.03
CA HIS A 43 3.18 -7.48 9.79
C HIS A 43 4.40 -6.68 10.24
N LEU A 44 5.53 -7.37 10.31
CA LEU A 44 6.79 -6.81 10.78
C LEU A 44 7.22 -5.60 9.93
N GLU A 45 7.06 -5.71 8.62
CA GLU A 45 7.40 -4.70 7.61
C GLU A 45 6.61 -3.41 7.82
N HIS A 46 5.36 -3.50 8.28
CA HIS A 46 4.53 -2.32 8.55
C HIS A 46 5.10 -1.47 9.68
N VAL A 47 5.57 -2.13 10.75
CA VAL A 47 6.14 -1.46 11.93
C VAL A 47 7.59 -1.06 11.68
N LEU A 48 8.35 -1.89 10.96
CA LEU A 48 9.73 -1.57 10.60
C LEU A 48 9.79 -0.34 9.72
N GLY A 49 8.92 -0.22 8.71
CA GLY A 49 8.90 0.95 7.84
C GLY A 49 8.64 2.25 8.60
N THR A 50 7.77 2.22 9.62
CA THR A 50 7.53 3.39 10.47
C THR A 50 8.69 3.67 11.43
N ALA A 51 9.37 2.63 11.93
CA ALA A 51 10.54 2.79 12.78
C ALA A 51 11.74 3.36 12.01
N VAL A 52 12.08 2.78 10.87
CA VAL A 52 13.29 3.17 10.13
C VAL A 52 13.10 4.37 9.23
N GLY A 53 11.86 4.68 8.85
CA GLY A 53 11.52 5.84 8.03
C GLY A 53 11.46 7.16 8.82
N ASP A 54 11.41 7.11 10.15
CA ASP A 54 11.56 8.31 11.00
C ASP A 54 13.05 8.58 11.27
N GLU A 55 13.59 9.59 10.60
CA GLU A 55 14.98 10.07 10.74
C GLU A 55 15.35 10.43 12.19
N ASP A 56 14.37 10.84 13.01
CA ASP A 56 14.59 11.21 14.41
C ASP A 56 14.64 10.00 15.36
N SER A 57 14.20 8.82 14.92
CA SER A 57 14.23 7.59 15.72
C SER A 57 15.64 7.02 15.86
N ALA A 58 15.91 6.23 16.91
CA ALA A 58 17.19 5.54 17.01
C ALA A 58 17.42 4.56 15.85
N ALA A 59 16.37 3.88 15.37
CA ALA A 59 16.45 2.99 14.22
C ALA A 59 16.78 3.74 12.91
N GLY A 60 16.12 4.87 12.65
CA GLY A 60 16.36 5.74 11.50
C GLY A 60 17.76 6.33 11.51
N GLN A 61 18.24 6.82 12.67
CA GLN A 61 19.61 7.29 12.83
C GLN A 61 20.66 6.20 12.54
N VAL A 62 20.37 4.93 12.84
CA VAL A 62 21.25 3.82 12.45
C VAL A 62 21.28 3.62 10.94
N VAL A 63 20.14 3.77 10.26
CA VAL A 63 20.05 3.66 8.80
C VAL A 63 20.85 4.79 8.14
N GLU A 64 20.70 6.02 8.61
CA GLU A 64 21.53 7.15 8.16
C GLU A 64 23.01 6.91 8.44
N HIS A 65 23.35 6.37 9.62
CA HIS A 65 24.72 6.02 9.98
C HIS A 65 25.32 4.92 9.09
N ALA A 66 24.48 4.08 8.48
CA ALA A 66 24.88 3.11 7.46
C ALA A 66 25.17 3.75 6.10
N PHE A 67 24.97 5.07 5.96
CA PHE A 67 24.89 5.81 4.69
C PHE A 67 23.76 5.31 3.77
N ALA A 68 22.72 4.73 4.37
CA ALA A 68 21.47 4.44 3.68
C ALA A 68 20.50 5.62 3.87
N ASP A 69 19.58 5.76 2.93
CA ASP A 69 18.51 6.75 2.99
C ASP A 69 17.26 6.12 3.63
N PRO A 70 16.80 6.62 4.80
CA PRO A 70 15.58 6.16 5.47
C PRO A 70 14.37 6.07 4.54
N GLU A 71 14.17 7.06 3.66
CA GLU A 71 13.04 7.07 2.73
C GLU A 71 13.15 5.93 1.69
N THR A 72 14.34 5.68 1.18
CA THR A 72 14.57 4.58 0.24
C THR A 72 14.36 3.21 0.90
N LEU A 73 14.87 3.02 2.13
CA LEU A 73 14.64 1.77 2.87
C LEU A 73 13.15 1.58 3.19
N ASP A 74 12.46 2.64 3.59
CA ASP A 74 11.02 2.61 3.86
C ASP A 74 10.21 2.18 2.62
N ARG A 75 10.55 2.71 1.44
CA ARG A 75 9.92 2.31 0.17
C ARG A 75 10.17 0.85 -0.19
N GLU A 76 11.36 0.32 0.10
CA GLU A 76 11.64 -1.10 -0.11
C GLU A 76 10.89 -1.98 0.88
N LEU A 77 10.77 -1.57 2.15
CA LEU A 77 9.95 -2.24 3.15
C LEU A 77 8.46 -2.20 2.75
N LEU A 78 7.99 -1.07 2.20
CA LEU A 78 6.64 -0.96 1.66
C LEU A 78 6.40 -1.95 0.53
N ALA A 79 7.38 -2.11 -0.37
CA ALA A 79 7.27 -3.02 -1.52
C ALA A 79 7.15 -4.50 -1.15
N ILE A 80 7.71 -4.92 -0.01
CA ILE A 80 7.60 -6.28 0.52
C ILE A 80 6.50 -6.42 1.60
N SER A 81 5.85 -5.33 1.98
CA SER A 81 4.78 -5.34 2.97
C SER A 81 3.55 -6.06 2.44
N PRO A 82 2.90 -6.93 3.23
CA PRO A 82 1.60 -7.50 2.86
C PRO A 82 0.53 -6.41 2.70
N GLY A 83 -0.22 -6.46 1.60
CA GLY A 83 -1.32 -5.52 1.35
C GLY A 83 -1.67 -5.34 -0.12
N MET A 84 -2.60 -4.44 -0.40
CA MET A 84 -3.09 -4.10 -1.73
C MET A 84 -2.49 -2.80 -2.24
N MET A 85 -1.44 -2.93 -3.04
CA MET A 85 -0.71 -1.80 -3.61
C MET A 85 -0.16 -2.11 -5.01
N VAL A 86 0.31 -1.08 -5.69
CA VAL A 86 1.13 -1.24 -6.91
C VAL A 86 2.58 -1.01 -6.55
N VAL A 87 3.42 -2.02 -6.80
CA VAL A 87 4.88 -1.92 -6.65
C VAL A 87 5.49 -1.64 -8.03
N GLY A 88 5.92 -0.40 -8.24
CA GLY A 88 6.60 0.04 -9.46
C GLY A 88 8.03 0.48 -9.21
N ALA A 89 8.85 0.50 -10.27
CA ALA A 89 10.28 0.86 -10.17
C ALA A 89 10.55 2.28 -9.62
N LYS A 90 9.57 3.17 -9.63
CA LYS A 90 9.71 4.57 -9.17
C LYS A 90 8.71 4.98 -8.09
N ALA A 91 7.72 4.15 -7.83
CA ALA A 91 6.60 4.48 -6.96
C ALA A 91 6.00 3.20 -6.41
N VAL A 92 5.72 3.20 -5.12
CA VAL A 92 4.95 2.18 -4.43
C VAL A 92 3.80 2.90 -3.76
N LEU A 93 2.57 2.62 -4.19
CA LEU A 93 1.39 3.29 -3.64
C LEU A 93 0.25 2.30 -3.41
N PRO A 94 -0.45 2.40 -2.27
CA PRO A 94 -1.68 1.66 -2.03
C PRO A 94 -2.82 2.17 -2.91
N PHE A 95 -3.89 1.39 -2.98
CA PHE A 95 -5.16 1.84 -3.54
C PHE A 95 -6.00 2.56 -2.47
N SER A 96 -6.85 3.49 -2.87
CA SER A 96 -7.90 3.98 -1.97
C SER A 96 -8.97 2.89 -1.75
N SER A 97 -9.67 2.95 -0.62
CA SER A 97 -10.79 2.03 -0.32
C SER A 97 -11.84 2.02 -1.43
N GLU A 98 -12.12 3.19 -2.00
CA GLU A 98 -13.04 3.37 -3.11
C GLU A 98 -12.53 2.70 -4.40
N ALA A 99 -11.24 2.85 -4.72
CA ALA A 99 -10.61 2.23 -5.89
C ALA A 99 -10.68 0.70 -5.81
N LEU A 100 -10.42 0.13 -4.63
CA LEU A 100 -10.55 -1.31 -4.40
C LEU A 100 -11.99 -1.79 -4.56
N ALA A 101 -12.96 -1.07 -3.99
CA ALA A 101 -14.37 -1.39 -4.13
C ALA A 101 -14.83 -1.36 -5.60
N VAL A 102 -14.34 -0.38 -6.37
CA VAL A 102 -14.57 -0.27 -7.82
C VAL A 102 -13.99 -1.47 -8.57
N MET A 103 -12.73 -1.82 -8.32
CA MET A 103 -12.09 -2.97 -8.97
C MET A 103 -12.78 -4.29 -8.58
N GLY A 104 -13.21 -4.43 -7.33
CA GLY A 104 -14.00 -5.56 -6.87
C GLY A 104 -15.31 -5.70 -7.65
N ARG A 105 -16.07 -4.62 -7.83
CA ARG A 105 -17.29 -4.61 -8.66
C ARG A 105 -17.01 -4.95 -10.12
N ALA A 106 -15.93 -4.40 -10.70
CA ALA A 106 -15.51 -4.70 -12.06
C ALA A 106 -15.26 -6.21 -12.23
N ARG A 107 -14.54 -6.81 -11.29
CA ARG A 107 -14.23 -8.24 -11.27
C ARG A 107 -15.47 -9.12 -11.09
N SER A 108 -16.35 -8.80 -10.14
CA SER A 108 -17.61 -9.54 -9.95
C SER A 108 -18.45 -9.54 -11.22
N ARG A 109 -18.59 -8.37 -11.87
CA ARG A 109 -19.31 -8.24 -13.15
C ARG A 109 -18.66 -9.07 -14.26
N ALA A 110 -17.33 -9.04 -14.36
CA ALA A 110 -16.60 -9.82 -15.36
C ALA A 110 -16.84 -11.33 -15.18
N LEU A 111 -16.84 -11.81 -13.93
CA LEU A 111 -17.17 -13.21 -13.62
C LEU A 111 -18.63 -13.57 -13.93
N GLU A 112 -19.58 -12.70 -13.59
CA GLU A 112 -21.01 -12.90 -13.92
C GLU A 112 -21.24 -12.97 -15.44
N GLN A 113 -20.42 -12.25 -16.22
CA GLN A 113 -20.44 -12.27 -17.68
C GLN A 113 -19.61 -13.40 -18.29
N ALA A 114 -19.02 -14.27 -17.46
CA ALA A 114 -18.14 -15.35 -17.86
C ALA A 114 -16.97 -14.89 -18.77
N LEU A 115 -16.45 -13.68 -18.51
CA LEU A 115 -15.25 -13.20 -19.19
C LEU A 115 -14.03 -14.01 -18.72
N GLU A 116 -13.13 -14.31 -19.64
CA GLU A 116 -11.86 -14.97 -19.29
C GLU A 116 -10.89 -14.00 -18.60
N GLN A 117 -11.00 -12.71 -18.89
CA GLN A 117 -10.14 -11.66 -18.36
C GLN A 117 -10.88 -10.36 -18.10
N LEU A 118 -10.33 -9.55 -17.19
CA LEU A 118 -10.78 -8.18 -16.94
C LEU A 118 -9.99 -7.20 -17.83
N GLY A 119 -10.71 -6.56 -18.74
CA GLY A 119 -10.16 -5.61 -19.70
C GLY A 119 -10.11 -4.17 -19.19
N SER A 120 -9.42 -3.30 -19.94
CA SER A 120 -9.43 -1.85 -19.72
C SER A 120 -10.84 -1.26 -19.78
N ALA A 121 -11.70 -1.76 -20.67
CA ALA A 121 -13.07 -1.30 -20.78
C ALA A 121 -13.90 -1.59 -19.52
N ASP A 122 -13.70 -2.76 -18.89
CA ASP A 122 -14.41 -3.14 -17.66
C ASP A 122 -13.95 -2.29 -16.47
N LEU A 123 -12.64 -2.06 -16.37
CA LEU A 123 -12.05 -1.18 -15.37
C LEU A 123 -12.55 0.26 -15.54
N ALA A 124 -12.47 0.81 -16.76
CA ALA A 124 -12.91 2.17 -17.04
C ALA A 124 -14.41 2.35 -16.77
N ARG A 125 -15.24 1.38 -17.15
CA ARG A 125 -16.68 1.38 -16.87
C ARG A 125 -16.95 1.44 -15.36
N ALA A 126 -16.31 0.58 -14.57
CA ALA A 126 -16.52 0.55 -13.13
C ALA A 126 -16.03 1.84 -12.44
N CYS A 127 -14.89 2.40 -12.87
CA CYS A 127 -14.41 3.69 -12.35
C CYS A 127 -15.32 4.85 -12.76
N ALA A 128 -15.84 4.85 -13.98
CA ALA A 128 -16.77 5.86 -14.46
C ALA A 128 -18.08 5.87 -13.67
N GLU A 129 -18.61 4.69 -13.32
CA GLU A 129 -19.80 4.55 -12.48
C GLU A 129 -19.62 5.11 -11.06
N ALA A 130 -18.38 5.16 -10.56
CA ALA A 130 -18.06 5.70 -9.24
C ALA A 130 -17.87 7.23 -9.23
N LEU A 131 -17.80 7.88 -10.39
CA LEU A 131 -17.72 9.34 -10.45
C LEU A 131 -18.98 9.98 -9.85
N PRO A 132 -18.84 11.18 -9.23
CA PRO A 132 -19.99 11.95 -8.78
C PRO A 132 -21.01 12.14 -9.90
N GLU A 133 -22.29 12.08 -9.55
CA GLU A 133 -23.39 12.16 -10.52
C GLU A 133 -23.29 13.41 -11.41
N THR A 134 -22.99 14.57 -10.81
CA THR A 134 -22.78 15.84 -11.53
C THR A 134 -21.65 15.77 -12.57
N VAL A 135 -20.59 15.02 -12.29
CA VAL A 135 -19.47 14.81 -13.22
C VAL A 135 -19.90 13.86 -14.35
N ARG A 136 -20.62 12.79 -14.03
CA ARG A 136 -21.14 11.85 -15.04
C ARG A 136 -22.11 12.53 -16.00
N GLU A 137 -23.04 13.35 -15.50
CA GLU A 137 -23.98 14.13 -16.31
C GLU A 137 -23.26 15.08 -17.27
N ALA A 138 -22.21 15.76 -16.80
CA ALA A 138 -21.42 16.68 -17.63
C ALA A 138 -20.61 15.99 -18.73
N LEU A 139 -20.26 14.71 -18.53
CA LEU A 139 -19.51 13.91 -19.51
C LEU A 139 -20.41 13.20 -20.52
N GLY A 140 -21.68 12.99 -20.18
CA GLY A 140 -22.63 12.21 -20.98
C GLY A 140 -22.32 10.71 -20.99
N GLU A 141 -23.21 9.92 -21.58
CA GLU A 141 -23.11 8.45 -21.56
C GLU A 141 -21.93 7.93 -22.41
N PRO A 142 -20.96 7.23 -21.81
CA PRO A 142 -19.83 6.65 -22.53
C PRO A 142 -20.21 5.35 -23.24
N THR A 143 -19.58 5.09 -24.40
CA THR A 143 -19.65 3.78 -25.05
C THR A 143 -18.41 2.95 -24.70
N TRP A 144 -18.59 1.93 -23.86
CA TRP A 144 -17.51 1.03 -23.46
C TRP A 144 -17.41 -0.16 -24.43
N SER A 145 -16.69 0.01 -25.53
CA SER A 145 -16.39 -1.11 -26.43
C SER A 145 -15.33 -2.02 -25.81
N GLN A 146 -15.65 -3.30 -25.64
CA GLN A 146 -14.64 -4.33 -25.41
C GLN A 146 -14.02 -4.63 -26.78
N ASP A 147 -12.74 -4.33 -26.96
CA ASP A 147 -12.00 -4.98 -28.04
C ASP A 147 -11.62 -6.38 -27.56
N PRO A 148 -11.83 -7.43 -28.37
CA PRO A 148 -11.21 -8.71 -28.09
C PRO A 148 -9.70 -8.48 -28.09
N SER A 149 -9.03 -8.72 -26.96
CA SER A 149 -7.58 -8.67 -26.94
C SER A 149 -7.06 -9.72 -27.92
N ASP A 150 -6.39 -9.30 -28.98
CA ASP A 150 -5.69 -10.17 -29.96
C ASP A 150 -4.49 -10.92 -29.33
N GLU A 151 -4.43 -11.02 -28.01
CA GLU A 151 -3.35 -11.66 -27.27
C GLU A 151 -3.56 -13.18 -27.22
N SER A 152 -2.52 -13.93 -27.58
CA SER A 152 -2.55 -15.39 -27.58
C SER A 152 -2.83 -15.94 -26.17
N ALA A 153 -3.94 -16.67 -26.04
CA ALA A 153 -4.49 -17.18 -24.78
C ALA A 153 -3.60 -18.19 -24.01
N GLU A 154 -2.45 -18.60 -24.55
CA GLU A 154 -1.64 -19.70 -24.00
C GLU A 154 -0.83 -19.32 -22.73
N ASP A 155 -0.56 -18.03 -22.48
CA ASP A 155 0.24 -17.56 -21.32
C ASP A 155 -0.54 -16.63 -20.37
N LEU A 156 -1.86 -16.50 -20.57
CA LEU A 156 -2.66 -15.51 -19.87
C LEU A 156 -3.34 -16.09 -18.61
N SER A 157 -3.08 -15.45 -17.46
CA SER A 157 -3.86 -15.69 -16.23
C SER A 157 -5.34 -15.44 -16.52
N ARG A 158 -6.19 -16.42 -16.18
CA ARG A 158 -7.65 -16.36 -16.32
C ARG A 158 -8.31 -15.90 -15.03
N LEU A 159 -9.46 -15.25 -15.16
CA LEU A 159 -10.36 -14.97 -14.06
C LEU A 159 -10.82 -16.28 -13.40
N ASP A 160 -10.75 -16.30 -12.07
CA ASP A 160 -11.12 -17.43 -11.23
C ASP A 160 -11.95 -16.89 -10.06
N PRO A 161 -13.17 -17.38 -9.77
CA PRO A 161 -13.96 -16.95 -8.62
C PRO A 161 -13.20 -16.95 -7.29
N GLU A 162 -12.32 -17.92 -7.07
CA GLU A 162 -11.55 -18.08 -5.82
C GLU A 162 -10.19 -17.36 -5.86
N GLY A 163 -9.84 -16.78 -7.01
CA GLY A 163 -8.60 -16.06 -7.23
C GLY A 163 -8.52 -14.70 -6.55
N HIS A 164 -7.30 -14.18 -6.37
CA HIS A 164 -7.09 -12.84 -5.80
C HIS A 164 -7.64 -11.72 -6.73
N LEU A 165 -7.77 -10.50 -6.19
CA LEU A 165 -8.42 -9.36 -6.88
C LEU A 165 -7.83 -9.08 -8.28
N PHE A 166 -6.51 -9.11 -8.40
CA PHE A 166 -5.79 -8.78 -9.64
C PHE A 166 -5.59 -9.98 -10.60
N GLN A 167 -6.01 -11.19 -10.20
CA GLN A 167 -5.93 -12.36 -11.06
C GLN A 167 -6.84 -12.17 -12.27
N GLY A 168 -6.41 -12.62 -13.45
CA GLY A 168 -7.20 -12.46 -14.66
C GLY A 168 -7.23 -11.05 -15.26
N PHE A 169 -6.49 -10.07 -14.72
CA PHE A 169 -6.36 -8.77 -15.37
C PHE A 169 -5.55 -8.90 -16.67
N SER A 170 -6.10 -8.34 -17.76
CA SER A 170 -5.39 -8.19 -19.04
C SER A 170 -4.10 -7.38 -18.89
N VAL A 171 -3.18 -7.52 -19.85
CA VAL A 171 -1.91 -6.78 -19.85
C VAL A 171 -2.14 -5.27 -19.85
N THR A 172 -3.08 -4.78 -20.66
CA THR A 172 -3.43 -3.35 -20.72
C THR A 172 -4.06 -2.84 -19.42
N ALA A 173 -4.89 -3.65 -18.75
CA ALA A 173 -5.43 -3.30 -17.44
C ALA A 173 -4.30 -3.20 -16.39
N LYS A 174 -3.37 -4.16 -16.35
CA LYS A 174 -2.20 -4.11 -15.46
C LYS A 174 -1.31 -2.89 -15.73
N ARG A 175 -1.08 -2.55 -17.00
CA ARG A 175 -0.34 -1.33 -17.38
C ARG A 175 -1.04 -0.06 -16.91
N SER A 176 -2.37 -0.05 -16.93
CA SER A 176 -3.18 1.05 -16.40
C SER A 176 -2.99 1.24 -14.89
N LEU A 177 -2.87 0.15 -14.11
CA LEU A 177 -2.56 0.21 -12.67
C LEU A 177 -1.18 0.85 -12.42
N VAL A 178 -0.16 0.40 -13.13
CA VAL A 178 1.22 0.95 -13.04
C VAL A 178 1.25 2.42 -13.42
N ARG A 179 0.50 2.80 -14.46
CA ARG A 179 0.39 4.20 -14.88
C ARG A 179 -0.32 5.07 -13.84
N ALA A 180 -1.39 4.56 -13.24
CA ALA A 180 -2.12 5.26 -12.19
C ALA A 180 -1.22 5.50 -10.98
N CYS A 181 -0.47 4.48 -10.54
CA CYS A 181 0.55 4.60 -9.49
C CYS A 181 1.56 5.72 -9.79
N ARG A 182 2.19 5.68 -10.97
CA ARG A 182 3.15 6.72 -11.38
C ARG A 182 2.53 8.11 -11.43
N SER A 183 1.29 8.23 -11.92
CA SER A 183 0.59 9.52 -12.02
C SER A 183 0.21 10.08 -10.65
N ALA A 184 -0.25 9.23 -9.74
CA ALA A 184 -0.55 9.57 -8.35
C ALA A 184 0.72 10.05 -7.63
N HIS A 185 1.81 9.29 -7.73
CA HIS A 185 3.10 9.66 -7.15
C HIS A 185 3.63 11.01 -7.66
N ASN A 186 3.58 11.25 -8.98
CA ASN A 186 4.01 12.54 -9.56
C ASN A 186 3.16 13.73 -9.09
N ARG A 187 1.94 13.48 -8.62
CA ARG A 187 1.03 14.49 -8.05
C ARG A 187 1.11 14.55 -6.53
N GLN A 188 2.04 13.81 -5.92
CA GLN A 188 2.18 13.65 -4.47
C GLN A 188 0.87 13.18 -3.82
N GLU A 189 0.14 12.32 -4.52
CA GLU A 189 -1.04 11.66 -3.96
C GLU A 189 -0.62 10.46 -3.10
N ARG A 190 -1.38 10.24 -2.04
CA ARG A 190 -1.13 9.18 -1.05
C ARG A 190 -1.56 7.79 -1.51
N SER A 191 -2.49 7.74 -2.45
CA SER A 191 -3.05 6.49 -2.94
C SER A 191 -3.56 6.61 -4.37
N ILE A 192 -3.76 5.46 -4.99
CA ILE A 192 -4.36 5.33 -6.30
C ILE A 192 -5.89 5.38 -6.15
N THR A 193 -6.51 6.46 -6.65
CA THR A 193 -7.97 6.67 -6.62
C THR A 193 -8.69 6.08 -7.83
N SER A 194 -10.01 5.90 -7.75
CA SER A 194 -10.84 5.44 -8.88
C SER A 194 -10.78 6.40 -10.08
N MET A 195 -10.78 7.72 -9.82
CA MET A 195 -10.59 8.73 -10.84
C MET A 195 -9.19 8.64 -11.45
N GLY A 196 -8.15 8.48 -10.62
CA GLY A 196 -6.78 8.26 -11.10
C GLY A 196 -6.66 7.03 -12.00
N LEU A 197 -7.34 5.93 -11.63
CA LEU A 197 -7.43 4.72 -12.43
C LEU A 197 -8.15 4.93 -13.76
N LEU A 198 -9.30 5.63 -13.76
CA LEU A 198 -10.03 5.94 -14.99
C LEU A 198 -9.16 6.76 -15.96
N LEU A 199 -8.51 7.81 -15.45
CA LEU A 199 -7.62 8.65 -16.27
C LEU A 199 -6.46 7.83 -16.84
N ALA A 200 -5.80 7.03 -16.01
CA ALA A 200 -4.71 6.16 -16.45
C ALA A 200 -5.16 5.15 -17.50
N THR A 201 -6.34 4.55 -17.33
CA THR A 201 -6.90 3.56 -18.27
C THR A 201 -7.19 4.18 -19.63
N LEU A 202 -7.83 5.35 -19.69
CA LEU A 202 -8.09 6.06 -20.95
C LEU A 202 -6.82 6.58 -21.62
N GLU A 203 -5.76 6.83 -20.86
CA GLU A 203 -4.49 7.21 -21.44
C GLU A 203 -3.67 6.02 -21.93
N GLU A 204 -3.82 4.85 -21.31
CA GLU A 204 -3.13 3.60 -21.69
C GLU A 204 -3.79 2.92 -22.88
N ASP A 205 -5.10 3.11 -23.06
CA ASP A 205 -5.90 2.56 -24.14
C ASP A 205 -6.53 3.68 -25.02
N PRO A 206 -5.82 4.13 -26.07
CA PRO A 206 -6.32 5.16 -26.98
C PRO A 206 -7.56 4.74 -27.79
N ALA A 207 -7.77 3.44 -28.01
CA ALA A 207 -8.94 2.93 -28.72
C ALA A 207 -10.19 3.11 -27.83
N LEU A 208 -10.10 2.69 -26.56
CA LEU A 208 -11.13 2.91 -25.55
C LEU A 208 -11.46 4.39 -25.35
N ARG A 209 -10.44 5.26 -25.36
CA ARG A 209 -10.63 6.72 -25.31
C ARG A 209 -11.42 7.23 -26.52
N THR A 210 -11.14 6.70 -27.71
CA THR A 210 -11.84 7.10 -28.94
C THR A 210 -13.29 6.62 -28.92
N SER A 211 -13.54 5.35 -28.57
CA SER A 211 -14.88 4.76 -28.57
C SER A 211 -15.78 5.30 -27.47
N SER A 212 -15.23 5.54 -26.27
CA SER A 212 -16.00 6.12 -25.15
C SER A 212 -16.37 7.59 -25.36
N GLY A 213 -15.62 8.32 -26.21
CA GLY A 213 -15.75 9.77 -26.37
C GLY A 213 -15.27 10.59 -25.15
N TRP A 214 -14.82 9.90 -24.11
CA TRP A 214 -14.27 10.48 -22.89
C TRP A 214 -12.77 10.71 -23.04
N SER A 215 -12.25 11.76 -22.42
CA SER A 215 -10.82 12.03 -22.41
C SER A 215 -10.37 12.52 -21.04
N PRO A 216 -9.10 12.33 -20.66
CA PRO A 216 -8.58 12.81 -19.39
C PRO A 216 -8.82 14.31 -19.16
N GLY A 217 -8.69 15.12 -20.21
CA GLY A 217 -8.95 16.57 -20.15
C GLY A 217 -10.42 16.89 -19.90
N LYS A 218 -11.35 16.19 -20.58
CA LYS A 218 -12.79 16.36 -20.35
C LYS A 218 -13.18 15.99 -18.92
N ILE A 219 -12.68 14.85 -18.42
CA ILE A 219 -12.98 14.37 -17.05
C ILE A 219 -12.48 15.37 -16.01
N ARG A 220 -11.24 15.84 -16.13
CA ARG A 220 -10.70 16.87 -15.21
C ARG A 220 -11.49 18.17 -15.28
N SER A 221 -11.91 18.59 -16.48
CA SER A 221 -12.74 19.80 -16.64
C SER A 221 -14.12 19.63 -16.00
N ALA A 222 -14.77 18.48 -16.17
CA ALA A 222 -16.07 18.17 -15.56
C ALA A 222 -15.98 18.10 -14.03
N ALA A 223 -14.86 17.60 -13.49
CA ALA A 223 -14.56 17.60 -12.06
C ALA A 223 -14.10 18.97 -11.51
N GLY A 224 -14.13 20.04 -12.31
CA GLY A 224 -13.72 21.38 -11.87
C GLY A 224 -12.24 21.48 -11.50
N GLY A 225 -11.39 20.59 -12.05
CA GLY A 225 -9.97 20.50 -11.71
C GLY A 225 -9.68 19.90 -10.33
N GLN A 226 -10.69 19.43 -9.60
CA GLN A 226 -10.51 18.82 -8.29
C GLN A 226 -10.06 17.37 -8.41
N THR A 227 -9.05 17.00 -7.63
CA THR A 227 -8.81 15.61 -7.23
C THR A 227 -9.84 15.28 -6.15
N LEU A 228 -10.67 14.26 -6.38
CA LEU A 228 -11.64 13.81 -5.37
C LEU A 228 -10.89 13.48 -4.07
N PRO A 229 -11.47 13.81 -2.89
CA PRO A 229 -10.82 13.54 -1.63
C PRO A 229 -10.52 12.04 -1.52
N VAL A 230 -9.28 11.73 -1.13
CA VAL A 230 -8.88 10.36 -0.85
C VAL A 230 -9.58 9.95 0.45
N PRO A 231 -10.48 8.96 0.43
CA PRO A 231 -11.12 8.50 1.65
C PRO A 231 -10.07 7.92 2.60
N ASP A 232 -10.27 8.17 3.89
CA ASP A 232 -9.46 7.59 4.96
C ASP A 232 -9.46 6.04 4.86
N PRO A 233 -8.39 5.39 5.34
CA PRO A 233 -8.35 3.94 5.41
C PRO A 233 -9.49 3.42 6.28
N PRO A 234 -9.92 2.16 6.10
CA PRO A 234 -10.98 1.58 6.91
C PRO A 234 -10.66 1.67 8.40
N ASP A 235 -11.66 2.04 9.20
CA ASP A 235 -11.56 2.04 10.66
C ASP A 235 -11.65 0.61 11.20
N GLY A 236 -10.70 0.21 12.04
CA GLY A 236 -10.80 -1.05 12.77
C GLY A 236 -9.47 -1.46 13.39
N PRO A 237 -9.49 -2.09 14.57
CA PRO A 237 -8.27 -2.64 15.10
C PRO A 237 -7.82 -3.84 14.26
N LEU A 238 -6.51 -4.01 14.08
CA LEU A 238 -5.92 -5.18 13.41
C LEU A 238 -5.19 -6.05 14.42
N THR A 239 -5.15 -7.35 14.16
CA THR A 239 -4.33 -8.29 14.95
C THR A 239 -2.91 -8.36 14.39
N PRO A 240 -1.88 -8.59 15.23
CA PRO A 240 -0.54 -8.84 14.74
C PRO A 240 -0.45 -10.20 14.04
N SER A 241 0.37 -10.27 13.00
CA SER A 241 0.76 -11.55 12.40
C SER A 241 1.49 -12.45 13.42
N PRO A 242 1.47 -13.79 13.25
CA PRO A 242 2.16 -14.70 14.16
C PRO A 242 3.65 -14.38 14.35
N ALA A 243 4.33 -13.97 13.27
CA ALA A 243 5.74 -13.59 13.30
C ALA A 243 5.98 -12.30 14.12
N LEU A 244 5.14 -11.28 13.92
CA LEU A 244 5.22 -10.04 14.70
C LEU A 244 4.93 -10.30 16.18
N ALA A 245 3.87 -11.06 16.49
CA ALA A 245 3.52 -11.40 17.87
C ALA A 245 4.66 -12.15 18.58
N ALA A 246 5.26 -13.15 17.92
CA ALA A 246 6.39 -13.91 18.46
C ALA A 246 7.64 -13.05 18.70
N LEU A 247 7.90 -12.06 17.84
CA LEU A 247 8.99 -11.10 18.02
C LEU A 247 8.71 -10.19 19.22
N LEU A 248 7.50 -9.60 19.29
CA LEU A 248 7.13 -8.67 20.35
C LEU A 248 7.28 -9.30 21.74
N VAL A 249 6.76 -10.52 21.93
CA VAL A 249 6.85 -11.24 23.22
C VAL A 249 8.28 -11.45 23.72
N ARG A 250 9.28 -11.40 22.83
CA ARG A 250 10.70 -11.58 23.17
C ARG A 250 11.41 -10.27 23.49
N LEU A 251 10.78 -9.12 23.28
CA LEU A 251 11.40 -7.83 23.58
C LEU A 251 11.48 -7.61 25.09
N PRO A 252 12.60 -7.06 25.59
CA PRO A 252 12.73 -6.72 27.00
C PRO A 252 11.80 -5.56 27.39
N SER A 253 11.47 -5.46 28.67
CA SER A 253 10.81 -4.26 29.20
C SER A 253 11.69 -3.03 28.95
N GLY A 254 11.08 -1.96 28.45
CA GLY A 254 11.74 -0.73 28.06
C GLY A 254 12.35 -0.75 26.66
N ALA A 255 12.11 -1.80 25.86
CA ALA A 255 12.62 -1.89 24.49
C ALA A 255 12.18 -0.69 23.64
N ASP A 256 13.14 -0.18 22.86
CA ASP A 256 13.00 0.98 21.98
C ASP A 256 13.04 0.57 20.49
N SER A 257 13.00 1.55 19.57
CA SER A 257 13.03 1.29 18.13
C SER A 257 14.29 0.55 17.67
N LEU A 258 15.42 0.74 18.36
CA LEU A 258 16.68 0.08 18.05
C LEU A 258 16.66 -1.39 18.48
N ASP A 259 16.08 -1.69 19.65
CA ASP A 259 15.83 -3.08 20.08
C ASP A 259 14.89 -3.81 19.12
N PHE A 260 13.86 -3.12 18.63
CA PHE A 260 12.95 -3.67 17.62
C PHE A 260 13.67 -3.99 16.30
N LEU A 261 14.51 -3.08 15.80
CA LEU A 261 15.34 -3.30 14.61
C LEU A 261 16.30 -4.48 14.82
N ALA A 262 16.97 -4.57 15.97
CA ALA A 262 17.87 -5.66 16.31
C ALA A 262 17.17 -7.03 16.30
N ALA A 263 16.00 -7.11 16.92
CA ALA A 263 15.19 -8.33 16.96
C ALA A 263 14.71 -8.73 15.56
N SER A 264 14.36 -7.75 14.73
CA SER A 264 13.91 -7.95 13.35
C SER A 264 15.01 -8.51 12.46
N LEU A 265 16.24 -8.00 12.57
CA LEU A 265 17.41 -8.52 11.85
C LEU A 265 17.72 -9.98 12.22
N ALA A 266 17.59 -10.33 13.50
CA ALA A 266 17.92 -11.67 13.99
C ALA A 266 16.94 -12.75 13.49
N GLY A 267 15.69 -12.37 13.20
CA GLY A 267 14.63 -13.26 12.73
C GLY A 267 14.20 -13.04 11.28
N ALA A 268 14.94 -12.24 10.50
CA ALA A 268 14.50 -11.80 9.18
C ALA A 268 14.34 -12.97 8.20
N GLU A 269 13.18 -13.03 7.56
CA GLU A 269 12.94 -13.91 6.41
C GLU A 269 13.74 -13.46 5.19
N ALA A 270 13.80 -14.30 4.15
CA ALA A 270 14.71 -14.11 3.02
C ALA A 270 14.58 -12.75 2.33
N GLU A 271 13.36 -12.25 2.10
CA GLU A 271 13.13 -10.97 1.43
C GLU A 271 13.52 -9.78 2.31
N LEU A 272 13.15 -9.82 3.59
CA LEU A 272 13.52 -8.79 4.56
C LEU A 272 15.04 -8.76 4.81
N ALA A 273 15.68 -9.92 4.91
CA ALA A 273 17.13 -10.05 5.02
C ALA A 273 17.84 -9.49 3.78
N ALA A 274 17.30 -9.74 2.57
CA ALA A 274 17.82 -9.17 1.34
C ALA A 274 17.67 -7.63 1.32
N CYS A 275 16.56 -7.10 1.85
CA CYS A 275 16.36 -5.65 2.02
C CYS A 275 17.44 -5.04 2.90
N PHE A 276 17.63 -5.55 4.12
CA PHE A 276 18.68 -5.07 5.02
C PHE A 276 20.09 -5.20 4.42
N SER A 277 20.36 -6.29 3.70
CA SER A 277 21.66 -6.49 3.06
C SER A 277 21.97 -5.46 1.97
N ARG A 278 20.96 -5.01 1.19
CA ARG A 278 21.15 -3.96 0.17
C ARG A 278 21.55 -2.63 0.81
N HIS A 279 20.97 -2.33 1.97
CA HIS A 279 21.21 -1.12 2.75
C HIS A 279 22.34 -1.24 3.78
N ARG A 280 23.05 -2.38 3.80
CA ARG A 280 24.15 -2.68 4.74
C ARG A 280 23.75 -2.54 6.21
N ILE A 281 22.47 -2.73 6.51
CA ILE A 281 21.96 -2.79 7.88
C ILE A 281 22.29 -4.18 8.41
N THR A 282 23.18 -4.23 9.40
CA THR A 282 23.73 -5.49 9.93
C THR A 282 23.59 -5.52 11.46
N PRO A 283 23.53 -6.72 12.07
CA PRO A 283 23.54 -6.83 13.53
C PRO A 283 24.71 -6.09 14.18
N ASP A 284 25.92 -6.20 13.63
CA ASP A 284 27.12 -5.53 14.15
C ASP A 284 27.04 -3.99 14.07
N LEU A 285 26.31 -3.45 13.08
CA LEU A 285 26.05 -2.01 13.01
C LEU A 285 25.13 -1.58 14.15
N VAL A 286 24.02 -2.30 14.34
CA VAL A 286 23.03 -2.02 15.38
C VAL A 286 23.66 -2.12 16.77
N GLU A 287 24.46 -3.14 17.03
CA GLU A 287 25.17 -3.30 18.30
C GLU A 287 26.15 -2.17 18.58
N ARG A 288 26.88 -1.68 17.56
CA ARG A 288 27.80 -0.53 17.72
C ARG A 288 27.06 0.79 17.93
N ALA A 289 25.84 0.89 17.43
CA ALA A 289 25.00 2.07 17.61
C ALA A 289 24.34 2.14 18.99
N ARG A 290 24.32 1.03 19.75
CA ARG A 290 23.77 1.00 21.10
C ARG A 290 24.44 2.05 21.98
N GLY A 291 23.64 3.00 22.46
CA GLY A 291 24.06 4.09 23.34
C GLY A 291 24.53 5.36 22.63
N ALA A 292 24.75 5.33 21.31
CA ALA A 292 25.01 6.52 20.50
C ALA A 292 23.71 7.24 20.11
N PHE A 293 22.68 6.46 19.79
CA PHE A 293 21.36 6.95 19.41
C PHE A 293 20.32 6.54 20.44
N ARG A 294 19.28 7.36 20.60
CA ARG A 294 18.17 7.14 21.52
C ARG A 294 16.91 7.70 20.92
N ASP A 295 15.81 7.00 21.12
CA ASP A 295 14.50 7.47 20.69
C ASP A 295 14.14 8.80 21.38
N PRO A 296 13.44 9.69 20.66
CA PRO A 296 12.68 10.77 21.25
C PRO A 296 11.68 10.24 22.31
N PRO A 297 11.16 11.12 23.20
CA PRO A 297 10.25 10.67 24.26
C PRO A 297 8.94 10.08 23.72
N GLU A 298 8.47 10.54 22.57
CA GLU A 298 7.23 10.10 21.91
C GLU A 298 7.45 10.04 20.40
N ALA A 299 6.81 9.08 19.73
CA ALA A 299 6.81 9.03 18.28
C ALA A 299 5.99 10.19 17.71
N PRO A 300 6.39 10.76 16.57
CA PRO A 300 5.56 11.75 15.91
C PRO A 300 4.21 11.10 15.56
N PRO A 301 3.10 11.85 15.67
CA PRO A 301 1.85 11.40 15.09
C PRO A 301 2.10 11.16 13.61
N GLU A 302 1.65 10.01 13.08
CA GLU A 302 1.88 9.63 11.68
C GLU A 302 1.75 10.84 10.75
N SER A 303 2.89 11.28 10.21
CA SER A 303 2.94 12.13 9.04
C SER A 303 2.45 11.24 7.91
N VAL A 304 1.15 11.30 7.63
CA VAL A 304 0.57 10.59 6.51
C VAL A 304 1.31 11.07 5.27
N TYR A 305 2.21 10.23 4.73
CA TYR A 305 3.03 10.50 3.54
C TYR A 305 2.17 11.05 2.40
#